data_AF-A0A2V7YL25-F1
#
_entry.id   AF-A0A2V7YL25-F1
#
_cell.length_a   1.000
_cell.length_b   1.000
_cell.length_c   1.000
_cell.angle_alpha   90.00
_cell.angle_beta   90.00
_cell.angle_gamma   90.00
#
_symmetry.space_group_name_H-M   'P 1'
#
loop_
_entity.id
_entity.type
_entity.pdbx_description
1 polymer ?
#
loop_
_entity_poly.entity_id
_entity_poly.type
_entity_poly.pdbx_seq_one_letter_code
_entity_poly.pdbx_strand_id
1 'polypeptide(L)'
;MRRLSGRVALLSLLGMLCAAASLAAAPSVPAIPADLATVRVPLEEGLTATLSETHGINLEATPRRGEGAAALAIRLCGDAGLASRIADANGGSPVLQAGTRYVIPFDVLSPEWQLKVAQALFPGDRGAADGWVHKVRGLGPLRRESLWSLAVWFTGDGENFRAIREYNELHDEDVARDFSLTIPSELLRPAFRAGLPVPEKPFLLQYGSDKDGEFAVYRLRPHEALYSSVVVRFTGRVFAKDVNELAARIARRSGIPDVTDIPVGYRVKIPFDYLQPEYLPEGHPKRKEYE
;
A
#
# COMPACT_ATOMS: atom_id res chain seq x y z
N MET A 1 -15.83 -108.31 5.63
CA MET A 1 -16.91 -107.62 6.38
C MET A 1 -16.65 -106.12 6.26
N ARG A 2 -17.18 -105.45 5.23
CA ARG A 2 -18.41 -104.63 5.22
C ARG A 2 -18.47 -103.53 6.30
N ARG A 3 -18.33 -102.28 5.85
CA ARG A 3 -19.09 -101.02 6.13
C ARG A 3 -18.22 -99.88 5.60
N LEU A 4 -18.41 -99.28 4.42
CA LEU A 4 -19.49 -98.42 3.91
C LEU A 4 -20.09 -97.41 4.91
N SER A 5 -20.20 -96.18 4.39
CA SER A 5 -20.94 -94.98 4.86
C SER A 5 -20.14 -94.03 5.78
N GLY A 6 -20.06 -92.72 5.53
CA GLY A 6 -20.81 -91.90 4.57
C GLY A 6 -20.19 -90.52 4.36
N ARG A 7 -20.57 -89.92 3.22
CA ARG A 7 -20.32 -88.52 2.87
C ARG A 7 -21.25 -87.63 3.70
N VAL A 8 -20.70 -86.59 4.31
CA VAL A 8 -21.42 -85.33 4.56
C VAL A 8 -20.48 -84.20 4.16
N ALA A 9 -20.94 -83.41 3.20
CA ALA A 9 -20.32 -82.18 2.74
C ALA A 9 -20.51 -81.09 3.78
N LEU A 10 -19.48 -80.27 4.02
CA LEU A 10 -19.68 -78.90 4.48
C LEU A 10 -18.70 -78.00 3.73
N LEU A 11 -19.27 -77.12 2.91
CA LEU A 11 -18.57 -76.00 2.27
C LEU A 11 -17.89 -75.16 3.36
N SER A 12 -16.60 -74.86 3.18
CA SER A 12 -15.96 -73.76 3.90
C SER A 12 -15.50 -72.73 2.88
N LEU A 13 -16.17 -71.58 2.96
CA LEU A 13 -16.04 -70.39 2.13
C LEU A 13 -14.63 -69.81 2.18
N LEU A 14 -14.27 -69.19 1.06
CA LEU A 14 -13.28 -68.13 0.88
C LEU A 14 -13.07 -67.24 2.13
N GLY A 15 -11.80 -66.99 2.45
CA GLY A 15 -11.39 -65.98 3.43
C GLY A 15 -9.93 -65.60 3.27
N MET A 16 -9.51 -65.27 2.04
CA MET A 16 -8.18 -64.70 1.76
C MET A 16 -8.22 -63.22 2.18
N LEU A 17 -7.93 -62.93 3.45
CA LEU A 17 -7.70 -61.55 3.90
C LEU A 17 -6.31 -61.10 3.43
N CYS A 18 -6.26 -60.49 2.25
CA CYS A 18 -5.17 -59.60 1.88
C CYS A 18 -5.24 -58.37 2.79
N ALA A 19 -4.31 -58.25 3.73
CA ALA A 19 -4.06 -57.00 4.42
C ALA A 19 -3.48 -56.01 3.41
N ALA A 20 -4.36 -55.23 2.77
CA ALA A 20 -3.98 -54.06 2.01
C ALA A 20 -3.38 -53.05 2.99
N ALA A 21 -2.07 -52.83 2.90
CA ALA A 21 -1.43 -51.70 3.53
C ALA A 21 -1.98 -50.43 2.87
N SER A 22 -2.94 -49.80 3.51
CA SER A 22 -3.44 -48.48 3.17
C SER A 22 -2.26 -47.50 3.29
N LEU A 23 -1.62 -47.16 2.17
CA LEU A 23 -0.81 -45.96 2.09
C LEU A 23 -1.78 -44.80 2.37
N ALA A 24 -1.73 -44.27 3.59
CA ALA A 24 -2.35 -43.01 3.91
C ALA A 24 -1.75 -41.97 2.98
N ALA A 25 -2.55 -41.49 2.02
CA ALA A 25 -2.19 -40.36 1.19
C ALA A 25 -1.86 -39.20 2.12
N ALA A 26 -0.60 -38.76 2.10
CA ALA A 26 -0.21 -37.53 2.77
C ALA A 26 -1.14 -36.41 2.28
N PRO A 27 -1.63 -35.51 3.16
CA PRO A 27 -2.42 -34.38 2.72
C PRO A 27 -1.56 -33.56 1.75
N SER A 28 -1.92 -33.60 0.47
CA SER A 28 -1.34 -32.76 -0.55
C SER A 28 -1.66 -31.33 -0.17
N VAL A 29 -0.65 -30.60 0.33
CA VAL A 29 -0.74 -29.15 0.53
C VAL A 29 -1.19 -28.55 -0.80
N PRO A 30 -2.26 -27.74 -0.83
CA PRO A 30 -2.73 -27.16 -2.08
C PRO A 30 -1.58 -26.33 -2.67
N ALA A 31 -1.14 -26.73 -3.87
CA ALA A 31 -0.25 -25.89 -4.66
C ALA A 31 -0.99 -24.58 -4.90
N ILE A 32 -0.35 -23.45 -4.56
CA ILE A 32 -0.91 -22.12 -4.80
C ILE A 32 -1.28 -22.05 -6.29
N PRO A 33 -2.56 -21.84 -6.65
CA PRO A 33 -2.95 -21.76 -8.04
C PRO A 33 -2.17 -20.64 -8.71
N ALA A 34 -1.41 -20.98 -9.75
CA ALA A 34 -0.69 -20.00 -10.54
C ALA A 34 -1.72 -19.17 -11.31
N ASP A 35 -2.10 -18.01 -10.75
CA ASP A 35 -2.83 -17.01 -11.51
C ASP A 35 -1.93 -16.59 -12.69
N LEU A 36 -2.43 -16.76 -13.91
CA LEU A 36 -1.72 -16.56 -15.17
C LEU A 36 -1.20 -15.11 -15.33
N ALA A 37 -1.69 -14.16 -14.51
CA ALA A 37 -1.27 -12.76 -14.48
C ALA A 37 -0.37 -12.39 -13.29
N THR A 38 0.20 -13.36 -12.56
CA THR A 38 1.05 -13.06 -11.39
C THR A 38 2.45 -12.60 -11.79
N VAL A 39 2.80 -11.37 -11.43
CA VAL A 39 4.19 -10.89 -11.49
C VAL A 39 4.96 -11.46 -10.31
N ARG A 40 6.15 -12.03 -10.57
CA ARG A 40 7.05 -12.55 -9.54
C ARG A 40 8.44 -11.95 -9.72
N VAL A 41 8.98 -11.38 -8.66
CA VAL A 41 10.32 -10.77 -8.64
C VAL A 41 11.13 -11.38 -7.50
N PRO A 42 12.21 -12.13 -7.77
CA PRO A 42 13.07 -12.65 -6.71
C PRO A 42 13.76 -11.50 -5.97
N LEU A 43 13.79 -11.57 -4.64
CA LEU A 43 14.46 -10.57 -3.78
C LEU A 43 15.79 -11.12 -3.25
N GLU A 44 15.72 -12.24 -2.55
CA GLU A 44 16.83 -12.93 -1.90
C GLU A 44 16.59 -14.43 -1.98
N GLU A 45 17.57 -15.23 -1.53
CA GLU A 45 17.42 -16.67 -1.49
C GLU A 45 16.17 -17.07 -0.65
N GLY A 46 15.24 -17.77 -1.31
CA GLY A 46 13.99 -18.20 -0.69
C GLY A 46 12.93 -17.10 -0.54
N LEU A 47 13.14 -15.88 -1.04
CA LEU A 47 12.19 -14.77 -0.96
C LEU A 47 11.81 -14.25 -2.36
N THR A 48 10.51 -14.15 -2.64
CA THR A 48 9.99 -13.67 -3.93
C THR A 48 8.83 -12.71 -3.70
N ALA A 49 8.97 -11.47 -4.16
CA ALA A 49 7.86 -10.53 -4.19
C ALA A 49 6.87 -10.95 -5.29
N THR A 50 5.58 -10.88 -4.98
CA THR A 50 4.52 -11.26 -5.91
C THR A 50 3.44 -10.19 -5.99
N LEU A 51 2.88 -10.01 -7.17
CA LEU A 51 1.73 -9.16 -7.41
C LEU A 51 0.74 -9.91 -8.31
N SER A 52 -0.46 -10.12 -7.80
CA SER A 52 -1.58 -10.72 -8.53
C SER A 52 -2.83 -9.85 -8.38
N GLU A 53 -3.83 -10.06 -9.22
CA GLU A 53 -5.10 -9.34 -9.10
C GLU A 53 -5.94 -9.82 -7.93
N THR A 54 -5.92 -11.13 -7.70
CA THR A 54 -6.75 -11.78 -6.70
C THR A 54 -6.24 -11.52 -5.29
N HIS A 55 -4.92 -11.55 -5.09
CA HIS A 55 -4.31 -11.47 -3.76
C HIS A 55 -3.47 -10.20 -3.55
N GLY A 56 -3.38 -9.31 -4.54
CA GLY A 56 -2.57 -8.09 -4.46
C GLY A 56 -1.08 -8.38 -4.30
N ILE A 57 -0.39 -7.51 -3.56
CA ILE A 57 1.03 -7.66 -3.21
C ILE A 57 1.18 -8.70 -2.10
N ASN A 58 2.12 -9.63 -2.25
CA ASN A 58 2.54 -10.55 -1.19
C ASN A 58 4.04 -10.88 -1.27
N LEU A 59 4.60 -11.38 -0.17
CA LEU A 59 5.94 -11.97 -0.16
C LEU A 59 5.83 -13.49 -0.05
N GLU A 60 6.32 -14.21 -1.04
CA GLU A 60 6.51 -15.66 -0.96
C GLU A 60 7.84 -15.97 -0.26
N ALA A 61 7.81 -16.76 0.82
CA ALA A 61 8.98 -17.08 1.64
C ALA A 61 9.14 -18.58 1.90
N THR A 62 10.35 -19.10 1.69
CA THR A 62 10.75 -20.45 2.13
C THR A 62 11.36 -20.38 3.54
N PRO A 63 10.89 -21.17 4.51
CA PRO A 63 11.46 -21.20 5.85
C PRO A 63 12.91 -21.68 5.83
N ARG A 64 13.76 -21.07 6.66
CA ARG A 64 15.14 -21.51 6.86
C ARG A 64 15.15 -22.86 7.61
N ARG A 65 16.26 -23.59 7.51
CA ARG A 65 16.41 -24.88 8.23
C ARG A 65 16.26 -24.65 9.74
N GLY A 66 15.29 -25.33 10.35
CA GLY A 66 14.98 -25.22 11.79
C GLY A 66 14.17 -23.97 12.17
N GLU A 67 13.71 -23.17 11.21
CA GLU A 67 12.88 -22.00 11.45
C GLU A 67 11.42 -22.41 11.70
N GLY A 68 10.91 -22.11 12.89
CA GLY A 68 9.49 -22.25 13.22
C GLY A 68 8.69 -21.01 12.82
N ALA A 69 7.35 -21.11 12.87
CA ALA A 69 6.43 -20.04 12.47
C ALA A 69 6.68 -18.71 13.21
N ALA A 70 6.92 -18.76 14.52
CA ALA A 70 7.25 -17.56 15.30
C ALA A 70 8.56 -16.89 14.84
N ALA A 71 9.59 -17.68 14.53
CA ALA A 71 10.87 -17.15 14.06
C ALA A 71 10.76 -16.55 12.66
N LEU A 72 10.00 -17.19 11.76
CA LEU A 72 9.66 -16.65 10.44
C LEU A 72 8.92 -15.30 10.57
N ALA A 73 7.93 -15.23 11.46
CA ALA A 73 7.14 -14.02 11.71
C ALA A 73 8.00 -12.89 12.29
N ILE A 74 8.89 -13.17 13.25
CA ILE A 74 9.86 -12.17 13.73
C ILE A 74 10.73 -11.66 12.57
N ARG A 75 11.25 -12.55 11.72
CA ARG A 75 12.18 -12.18 10.65
C ARG A 75 11.55 -11.30 9.57
N LEU A 76 10.31 -11.58 9.18
CA LEU A 76 9.66 -10.91 8.04
C LEU A 76 8.65 -9.83 8.46
N CYS A 77 8.08 -9.97 9.65
CA CYS A 77 7.01 -9.11 10.16
C CYS A 77 7.46 -8.29 11.38
N GLY A 78 8.54 -8.68 12.05
CA GLY A 78 9.03 -8.03 13.27
C GLY A 78 8.33 -8.48 14.56
N ASP A 79 7.33 -9.36 14.46
CA ASP A 79 6.52 -9.81 15.60
C ASP A 79 6.15 -11.31 15.47
N ALA A 80 6.43 -12.08 16.51
CA ALA A 80 6.07 -13.50 16.61
C ALA A 80 4.54 -13.72 16.62
N GLY A 81 3.78 -12.77 17.15
CA GLY A 81 2.32 -12.84 17.24
C GLY A 81 1.61 -12.90 15.88
N LEU A 82 2.29 -12.48 14.81
CA LEU A 82 1.77 -12.50 13.44
C LEU A 82 1.85 -13.88 12.77
N ALA A 83 2.41 -14.89 13.44
CA ALA A 83 2.49 -16.25 12.92
C ALA A 83 1.11 -16.87 12.60
N SER A 84 0.07 -16.55 13.38
CA SER A 84 -1.30 -17.01 13.11
C SER A 84 -1.85 -16.42 11.81
N ARG A 85 -1.63 -15.12 11.58
CA ARG A 85 -2.04 -14.45 10.33
C ARG A 85 -1.35 -15.02 9.10
N ILE A 86 -0.07 -15.41 9.24
CA ILE A 86 0.65 -16.13 8.19
C ILE A 86 0.02 -17.51 7.98
N ALA A 87 -0.26 -18.26 9.05
CA ALA A 87 -0.90 -19.57 8.93
C ALA A 87 -2.25 -19.48 8.23
N ASP A 88 -3.12 -18.54 8.61
CA ASP A 88 -4.44 -18.32 8.02
C ASP A 88 -4.36 -18.07 6.50
N ALA A 89 -3.38 -17.26 6.06
CA ALA A 89 -3.12 -17.01 4.65
C ALA A 89 -2.63 -18.25 3.88
N ASN A 90 -2.19 -19.30 4.58
CA ASN A 90 -1.63 -20.53 4.03
C ASN A 90 -2.43 -21.78 4.43
N GLY A 91 -3.73 -21.65 4.68
CA GLY A 91 -4.63 -22.78 4.97
C GLY A 91 -4.68 -23.19 6.45
N GLY A 92 -4.22 -22.35 7.36
CA GLY A 92 -4.43 -22.43 8.81
C GLY A 92 -3.46 -23.30 9.61
N SER A 93 -2.52 -24.00 8.95
CA SER A 93 -1.53 -24.82 9.68
C SER A 93 -0.40 -23.96 10.24
N PRO A 94 -0.14 -23.97 11.56
CA PRO A 94 0.98 -23.22 12.17
C PRO A 94 2.32 -23.96 12.02
N VAL A 95 2.32 -25.21 11.54
CA VAL A 95 3.54 -26.01 11.37
C VAL A 95 4.15 -25.74 10.00
N LEU A 96 5.35 -25.16 10.01
CA LEU A 96 6.11 -24.94 8.78
C LEU A 96 6.76 -26.22 8.29
N GLN A 97 6.66 -26.46 6.98
CA GLN A 97 7.29 -27.57 6.29
C GLN A 97 8.54 -27.09 5.55
N ALA A 98 9.64 -27.83 5.70
CA ALA A 98 10.89 -27.51 5.02
C ALA A 98 10.73 -27.64 3.50
N GLY A 99 11.23 -26.66 2.75
CA GLY A 99 11.13 -26.61 1.29
C GLY A 99 9.79 -26.11 0.75
N THR A 100 8.78 -25.94 1.61
CA THR A 100 7.50 -25.34 1.24
C THR A 100 7.62 -23.81 1.23
N ARG A 101 6.90 -23.16 0.31
CA ARG A 101 6.83 -21.72 0.19
C ARG A 101 5.52 -21.22 0.80
N TYR A 102 5.62 -20.20 1.63
CA TYR A 102 4.51 -19.59 2.35
C TYR A 102 4.26 -18.19 1.83
N VAL A 103 3.00 -17.82 1.67
CA VAL A 103 2.56 -16.47 1.33
C VAL A 103 2.51 -15.64 2.62
N ILE A 104 3.25 -14.55 2.64
CA ILE A 104 3.25 -13.57 3.73
C ILE A 104 2.46 -12.34 3.24
N PRO A 105 1.28 -12.05 3.82
CA PRO A 105 0.48 -10.90 3.44
C PRO A 105 1.24 -9.58 3.56
N PHE A 106 1.08 -8.69 2.60
CA PHE A 106 1.83 -7.43 2.58
C PHE A 106 1.53 -6.51 3.77
N ASP A 107 0.31 -6.55 4.31
CA ASP A 107 -0.10 -5.75 5.46
C ASP A 107 0.56 -6.17 6.77
N VAL A 108 1.00 -7.42 6.90
CA VAL A 108 1.68 -7.92 8.10
C VAL A 108 3.21 -7.82 8.03
N LEU A 109 3.78 -7.57 6.85
CA LEU A 109 5.22 -7.40 6.69
C LEU A 109 5.74 -6.22 7.53
N SER A 110 6.99 -6.32 7.98
CA SER A 110 7.66 -5.20 8.62
C SER A 110 7.79 -4.01 7.66
N PRO A 111 7.89 -2.77 8.14
CA PRO A 111 8.01 -1.61 7.26
C PRO A 111 9.18 -1.70 6.27
N GLU A 112 10.31 -2.31 6.68
CA GLU A 112 11.46 -2.56 5.82
C GLU A 112 11.12 -3.50 4.66
N TRP A 113 10.46 -4.63 4.95
CA TRP A 113 10.07 -5.59 3.93
C TRP A 113 8.95 -5.07 3.03
N GLN A 114 8.01 -4.28 3.56
CA GLN A 114 6.99 -3.61 2.75
C GLN A 114 7.63 -2.72 1.68
N LEU A 115 8.57 -1.87 2.09
CA LEU A 115 9.25 -0.98 1.15
C LEU A 115 10.05 -1.77 0.10
N LYS A 116 10.80 -2.78 0.53
CA LYS A 116 11.64 -3.61 -0.35
C LYS A 116 10.81 -4.40 -1.38
N VAL A 117 9.70 -5.01 -0.94
CA VAL A 117 8.76 -5.72 -1.82
C VAL A 117 8.14 -4.77 -2.83
N ALA A 118 7.67 -3.60 -2.38
CA ALA A 118 7.05 -2.61 -3.27
C ALA A 118 8.05 -2.07 -4.30
N GLN A 119 9.27 -1.70 -3.90
CA GLN A 119 10.30 -1.20 -4.82
C GLN A 119 10.72 -2.24 -5.87
N ALA A 120 10.73 -3.53 -5.50
CA ALA A 120 11.04 -4.60 -6.46
C ALA A 120 9.93 -4.81 -7.50
N LEU A 121 8.66 -4.70 -7.08
CA LEU A 121 7.51 -4.84 -7.96
C LEU A 121 7.30 -3.59 -8.84
N PHE A 122 7.62 -2.42 -8.30
CA PHE A 122 7.43 -1.11 -8.90
C PHE A 122 8.75 -0.30 -8.91
N PRO A 123 9.70 -0.64 -9.79
CA PRO A 123 11.01 0.02 -9.82
C PRO A 123 10.95 1.50 -10.24
N GLY A 124 9.83 1.96 -10.80
CA GLY A 124 9.61 3.37 -11.16
C GLY A 124 9.09 4.21 -9.99
N ASP A 125 8.75 3.59 -8.87
CA ASP A 125 8.21 4.27 -7.71
C ASP A 125 9.32 4.97 -6.92
N ARG A 126 8.98 6.14 -6.37
CA ARG A 126 9.95 6.95 -5.61
C ARG A 126 9.28 7.86 -4.60
N GLY A 127 10.00 8.13 -3.51
CA GLY A 127 9.66 9.23 -2.62
C GLY A 127 9.86 10.59 -3.31
N ALA A 128 8.87 11.46 -3.15
CA ALA A 128 8.93 12.88 -3.48
C ALA A 128 8.64 13.69 -2.22
N ALA A 129 8.86 15.01 -2.29
CA ALA A 129 8.75 15.86 -1.12
C ALA A 129 7.31 15.89 -0.54
N ASP A 130 6.30 15.73 -1.39
CA ASP A 130 4.87 15.81 -1.05
C ASP A 130 4.17 14.44 -0.96
N GLY A 131 4.89 13.34 -1.21
CA GLY A 131 4.33 12.01 -1.16
C GLY A 131 5.14 10.95 -1.90
N TRP A 132 4.54 9.77 -2.07
CA TRP A 132 5.13 8.68 -2.82
C TRP A 132 4.60 8.71 -4.25
N VAL A 133 5.48 8.86 -5.23
CA VAL A 133 5.11 8.82 -6.66
C VAL A 133 5.10 7.38 -7.10
N HIS A 134 3.93 6.90 -7.52
CA HIS A 134 3.73 5.57 -8.06
C HIS A 134 3.60 5.63 -9.59
N LYS A 135 4.36 4.80 -10.30
CA LYS A 135 4.24 4.65 -11.76
C LYS A 135 3.39 3.42 -12.09
N VAL A 136 2.20 3.67 -12.60
CA VAL A 136 1.23 2.62 -12.93
C VAL A 136 1.80 1.71 -14.00
N ARG A 137 1.92 0.43 -13.66
CA ARG A 137 2.43 -0.62 -14.54
C ARG A 137 1.33 -1.13 -15.48
N GLY A 138 0.10 -1.22 -14.98
CA GLY A 138 -1.01 -1.91 -15.65
C GLY A 138 -0.79 -3.43 -15.65
N LEU A 139 -1.74 -4.18 -15.08
CA LEU A 139 -1.66 -5.64 -14.97
C LEU A 139 -2.18 -6.31 -16.26
N GLY A 140 -1.36 -7.12 -16.93
CA GLY A 140 -1.79 -7.91 -18.10
C GLY A 140 -2.18 -7.12 -19.38
N PRO A 141 -2.71 -7.80 -20.42
CA PRO A 141 -2.93 -7.20 -21.75
C PRO A 141 -4.07 -6.17 -21.83
N LEU A 142 -4.95 -6.13 -20.84
CA LEU A 142 -6.13 -5.24 -20.81
C LEU A 142 -6.31 -4.44 -19.50
N ARG A 143 -5.56 -4.70 -18.42
CA ARG A 143 -6.00 -4.34 -17.06
C ARG A 143 -5.25 -3.16 -16.44
N ARG A 144 -6.03 -2.26 -15.85
CA ARG A 144 -5.62 -1.04 -15.16
C ARG A 144 -5.48 -1.34 -13.67
N GLU A 145 -4.57 -0.64 -13.00
CA GLU A 145 -4.57 -0.62 -11.54
C GLU A 145 -5.71 0.28 -11.07
N SER A 146 -6.40 -0.13 -10.01
CA SER A 146 -7.47 0.68 -9.42
C SER A 146 -6.91 1.55 -8.30
N LEU A 147 -7.48 2.74 -8.13
CA LEU A 147 -7.14 3.59 -6.97
C LEU A 147 -7.40 2.90 -5.63
N TRP A 148 -8.38 1.99 -5.57
CA TRP A 148 -8.63 1.18 -4.38
C TRP A 148 -7.44 0.28 -4.02
N SER A 149 -6.92 -0.48 -4.99
CA SER A 149 -5.76 -1.35 -4.77
C SER A 149 -4.54 -0.55 -4.33
N LEU A 150 -4.29 0.60 -4.98
CA LEU A 150 -3.20 1.50 -4.60
C LEU A 150 -3.39 2.06 -3.18
N ALA A 151 -4.62 2.44 -2.82
CA ALA A 151 -4.94 2.91 -1.47
C ALA A 151 -4.64 1.83 -0.43
N VAL A 152 -5.09 0.59 -0.65
CA VAL A 152 -4.79 -0.54 0.25
C VAL A 152 -3.28 -0.75 0.37
N TRP A 153 -2.54 -0.77 -0.75
CA TRP A 153 -1.10 -1.05 -0.73
C TRP A 153 -0.29 0.06 -0.07
N PHE A 154 -0.51 1.33 -0.43
CA PHE A 154 0.35 2.43 0.03
C PHE A 154 -0.13 3.12 1.29
N THR A 155 -1.41 2.97 1.66
CA THR A 155 -1.98 3.62 2.85
C THR A 155 -2.45 2.63 3.90
N GLY A 156 -2.78 1.39 3.50
CA GLY A 156 -3.36 0.38 4.38
C GLY A 156 -4.89 0.40 4.44
N ASP A 157 -5.53 1.41 3.86
CA ASP A 157 -6.97 1.55 3.84
C ASP A 157 -7.46 1.87 2.41
N GLY A 158 -8.41 1.07 1.92
CA GLY A 158 -9.01 1.26 0.61
C GLY A 158 -9.79 2.56 0.49
N GLU A 159 -10.42 3.04 1.57
CA GLU A 159 -11.25 4.25 1.57
C GLU A 159 -10.45 5.53 1.25
N ASN A 160 -9.12 5.49 1.41
CA ASN A 160 -8.23 6.58 1.02
C ASN A 160 -8.19 6.84 -0.50
N PHE A 161 -8.79 5.98 -1.32
CA PHE A 161 -8.87 6.16 -2.77
C PHE A 161 -9.44 7.53 -3.17
N ARG A 162 -10.42 8.06 -2.41
CA ARG A 162 -11.06 9.35 -2.71
C ARG A 162 -10.06 10.51 -2.56
N ALA A 163 -9.31 10.50 -1.46
CA ALA A 163 -8.29 11.51 -1.20
C ALA A 163 -7.14 11.42 -2.21
N ILE A 164 -6.72 10.20 -2.60
CA ILE A 164 -5.73 10.02 -3.67
C ILE A 164 -6.26 10.54 -5.01
N ARG A 165 -7.52 10.24 -5.35
CA ARG A 165 -8.17 10.71 -6.58
C ARG A 165 -8.19 12.24 -6.66
N GLU A 166 -8.66 12.89 -5.60
CA GLU A 166 -8.72 14.35 -5.51
C GLU A 166 -7.34 14.99 -5.55
N TYR A 167 -6.37 14.41 -4.84
CA TYR A 167 -5.00 14.92 -4.82
C TYR A 167 -4.39 14.99 -6.23
N ASN A 168 -4.64 13.95 -7.03
CA ASN A 168 -4.14 13.79 -8.39
C ASN A 168 -5.07 14.35 -9.47
N GLU A 169 -6.18 14.98 -9.09
CA GLU A 169 -7.17 15.57 -10.01
C GLU A 169 -7.72 14.57 -11.04
N LEU A 170 -7.89 13.33 -10.59
CA LEU A 170 -8.38 12.25 -11.43
C LEU A 170 -9.91 12.29 -11.48
N HIS A 171 -10.47 12.08 -12.66
CA HIS A 171 -11.91 11.95 -12.86
C HIS A 171 -12.39 10.50 -12.74
N ASP A 172 -11.55 9.54 -13.14
CA ASP A 172 -11.84 8.12 -13.11
C ASP A 172 -11.13 7.42 -11.94
N GLU A 173 -11.66 6.25 -11.54
CA GLU A 173 -11.08 5.40 -10.49
C GLU A 173 -10.01 4.42 -11.02
N ASP A 174 -10.04 4.17 -12.32
CA ASP A 174 -9.04 3.37 -13.01
C ASP A 174 -7.92 4.25 -13.54
N VAL A 175 -6.68 3.83 -13.30
CA VAL A 175 -5.53 4.61 -13.71
C VAL A 175 -4.91 4.03 -14.98
N ALA A 176 -4.66 4.89 -15.97
CA ALA A 176 -4.04 4.48 -17.23
C ALA A 176 -2.61 3.97 -17.00
N ARG A 177 -2.17 3.00 -17.81
CA ARG A 177 -0.78 2.52 -17.81
C ARG A 177 0.19 3.68 -18.05
N ASP A 178 1.37 3.60 -17.42
CA ASP A 178 2.46 4.59 -17.46
C ASP A 178 2.11 5.96 -16.88
N PHE A 179 0.88 6.14 -16.38
CA PHE A 179 0.52 7.32 -15.60
C PHE A 179 1.29 7.31 -14.26
N SER A 180 1.71 8.49 -13.84
CA SER A 180 2.32 8.68 -12.52
C SER A 180 1.35 9.42 -11.62
N LEU A 181 1.06 8.86 -10.46
CA LEU A 181 0.24 9.49 -9.44
C LEU A 181 1.00 9.57 -8.13
N THR A 182 0.69 10.58 -7.33
CA THR A 182 1.28 10.78 -6.02
C THR A 182 0.31 10.31 -4.94
N ILE A 183 0.75 9.38 -4.11
CA ILE A 183 0.07 9.05 -2.86
C ILE A 183 0.56 10.07 -1.80
N PRO A 184 -0.34 10.90 -1.24
CA PRO A 184 0.03 11.97 -0.32
C PRO A 184 0.79 11.45 0.90
N SER A 185 1.85 12.15 1.31
CA SER A 185 2.71 11.77 2.46
C SER A 185 1.94 11.48 3.76
N GLU A 186 0.80 12.16 3.89
CA GLU A 186 -0.16 12.12 4.98
C GLU A 186 -0.90 10.79 5.10
N LEU A 187 -1.19 10.17 3.97
CA LEU A 187 -1.93 8.92 3.87
C LEU A 187 -0.98 7.71 3.87
N LEU A 188 0.30 7.93 3.59
CA LEU A 188 1.27 6.84 3.51
C LEU A 188 1.38 6.07 4.83
N ARG A 189 1.39 4.74 4.70
CA ARG A 189 1.81 3.86 5.79
C ARG A 189 3.28 4.11 6.15
N PRO A 190 3.73 3.75 7.38
CA PRO A 190 5.06 4.09 7.88
C PRO A 190 6.22 3.70 6.96
N ALA A 191 6.12 2.54 6.28
CA ALA A 191 7.13 2.04 5.35
C ALA A 191 7.52 3.06 4.26
N PHE A 192 6.53 3.67 3.62
CA PHE A 192 6.76 4.61 2.51
C PHE A 192 7.08 6.01 3.02
N ARG A 193 6.49 6.42 4.16
CA ARG A 193 6.81 7.71 4.78
C ARG A 193 8.29 7.80 5.18
N ALA A 194 8.85 6.71 5.69
CA ALA A 194 10.28 6.65 6.02
C ALA A 194 11.20 6.75 4.79
N GLY A 195 10.70 6.41 3.60
CA GLY A 195 11.42 6.51 2.34
C GLY A 195 11.29 7.86 1.62
N LEU A 196 10.59 8.84 2.19
CA LEU A 196 10.47 10.17 1.61
C LEU A 196 11.78 10.97 1.80
N PRO A 197 12.17 11.79 0.81
CA PRO A 197 13.27 12.72 0.99
C PRO A 197 12.94 13.73 2.09
N VAL A 198 13.95 14.14 2.86
CA VAL A 198 13.79 15.27 3.79
C VAL A 198 13.57 16.53 2.95
N PRO A 199 12.44 17.22 3.09
CA PRO A 199 12.19 18.40 2.29
C PRO A 199 13.14 19.53 2.73
N GLU A 200 13.88 20.11 1.78
CA GLU A 200 14.79 21.23 2.04
C GLU A 200 14.04 22.46 2.60
N LYS A 201 12.79 22.64 2.16
CA LYS A 201 11.90 23.69 2.64
C LYS A 201 10.78 23.05 3.49
N PRO A 202 10.48 23.59 4.68
CA PRO A 202 9.47 23.01 5.57
C PRO A 202 8.06 23.01 4.96
N PHE A 203 7.81 23.89 3.98
CA PHE A 203 6.55 24.00 3.25
C PHE A 203 6.81 23.92 1.75
N LEU A 204 6.07 23.06 1.07
CA LEU A 204 6.12 22.93 -0.38
C LEU A 204 5.11 23.87 -0.99
N LEU A 205 5.62 24.96 -1.57
CA LEU A 205 4.82 25.91 -2.32
C LEU A 205 5.12 25.73 -3.80
N GLN A 206 4.08 25.45 -4.57
CA GLN A 206 4.16 25.45 -6.04
C GLN A 206 3.66 26.81 -6.54
N TYR A 207 4.29 27.39 -7.55
CA TYR A 207 3.93 28.72 -8.03
C TYR A 207 3.23 28.64 -9.38
N GLY A 208 2.25 29.51 -9.59
CA GLY A 208 1.49 29.58 -10.83
C GLY A 208 0.81 30.92 -11.02
N SER A 209 0.15 31.07 -12.17
CA SER A 209 -0.61 32.26 -12.53
C SER A 209 -1.92 31.86 -13.18
N ASP A 210 -3.00 32.54 -12.83
CA ASP A 210 -4.31 32.41 -13.48
C ASP A 210 -4.88 33.80 -13.81
N LYS A 211 -6.12 33.85 -14.28
CA LYS A 211 -6.81 35.10 -14.61
C LYS A 211 -6.91 36.09 -13.43
N ASP A 212 -6.77 35.60 -12.20
CA ASP A 212 -6.84 36.38 -10.97
C ASP A 212 -5.43 36.73 -10.43
N GLY A 213 -4.39 36.56 -11.25
CA GLY A 213 -3.00 36.93 -10.97
C GLY A 213 -2.11 35.78 -10.52
N GLU A 214 -0.92 36.11 -10.02
CA GLU A 214 0.06 35.15 -9.52
C GLU A 214 -0.31 34.61 -8.13
N PHE A 215 -0.04 33.32 -7.91
CA PHE A 215 -0.34 32.65 -6.65
C PHE A 215 0.66 31.54 -6.33
N ALA A 216 0.80 31.27 -5.04
CA ALA A 216 1.40 30.06 -4.51
C ALA A 216 0.30 29.04 -4.18
N VAL A 217 0.56 27.77 -4.46
CA VAL A 217 -0.29 26.64 -4.08
C VAL A 217 0.35 25.95 -2.90
N TYR A 218 -0.40 25.89 -1.81
CA TYR A 218 -0.07 25.07 -0.65
C TYR A 218 -1.06 23.90 -0.57
N ARG A 219 -0.59 22.71 -0.21
CA ARG A 219 -1.47 21.57 0.07
C ARG A 219 -1.59 21.40 1.58
N LEU A 220 -2.83 21.40 2.08
CA LEU A 220 -3.10 21.26 3.52
C LEU A 220 -2.64 19.90 4.04
N ARG A 221 -1.89 19.89 5.14
CA ARG A 221 -1.50 18.67 5.86
C ARG A 221 -2.64 18.22 6.80
N PRO A 222 -2.58 17.02 7.39
CA PRO A 222 -3.60 16.52 8.29
C PRO A 222 -3.63 17.40 9.51
N HIS A 223 -4.84 17.72 9.99
CA HIS A 223 -5.05 18.59 11.14
C HIS A 223 -4.60 20.05 10.93
N GLU A 224 -4.31 20.47 9.70
CA GLU A 224 -4.11 21.88 9.37
C GLU A 224 -5.44 22.56 9.02
N ALA A 225 -5.51 23.86 9.32
CA ALA A 225 -6.66 24.69 9.03
C ALA A 225 -6.28 25.87 8.16
N LEU A 226 -7.21 26.32 7.31
CA LEU A 226 -7.00 27.47 6.44
C LEU A 226 -6.59 28.74 7.22
N TYR A 227 -7.21 28.96 8.38
CA TYR A 227 -6.95 30.14 9.20
C TYR A 227 -5.53 30.16 9.78
N SER A 228 -5.15 29.14 10.56
CA SER A 228 -3.88 29.14 11.29
C SER A 228 -2.69 28.69 10.43
N SER A 229 -2.90 27.66 9.61
CA SER A 229 -1.81 26.98 8.89
C SER A 229 -1.48 27.67 7.57
N VAL A 230 -2.45 28.39 6.99
CA VAL A 230 -2.26 29.10 5.72
C VAL A 230 -2.21 30.61 5.94
N VAL A 231 -3.32 31.20 6.42
CA VAL A 231 -3.42 32.67 6.50
C VAL A 231 -2.40 33.24 7.48
N VAL A 232 -2.39 32.80 8.74
CA VAL A 232 -1.45 33.34 9.73
C VAL A 232 0.00 33.09 9.30
N ARG A 233 0.32 31.86 8.89
CA ARG A 233 1.68 31.44 8.53
C ARG A 233 2.24 32.14 7.30
N PHE A 234 1.55 32.05 6.15
CA PHE A 234 2.11 32.50 4.88
C PHE A 234 1.89 33.99 4.61
N THR A 235 1.01 34.65 5.36
CA THR A 235 0.67 36.07 5.14
C THR A 235 1.04 36.98 6.31
N GLY A 236 1.43 36.41 7.46
CA GLY A 236 1.81 37.15 8.66
C GLY A 236 0.64 37.85 9.37
N ARG A 237 -0.61 37.64 8.91
CA ARG A 237 -1.81 38.26 9.49
C ARG A 237 -2.16 37.56 10.80
N VAL A 238 -2.23 38.32 11.89
CA VAL A 238 -2.56 37.80 13.24
C VAL A 238 -3.87 38.36 13.81
N PHE A 239 -4.39 39.45 13.26
CA PHE A 239 -5.63 40.06 13.74
C PHE A 239 -6.85 39.27 13.24
N ALA A 240 -7.72 38.86 14.16
CA ALA A 240 -8.86 37.97 13.88
C ALA A 240 -9.74 38.43 12.71
N LYS A 241 -10.04 39.74 12.61
CA LYS A 241 -10.83 40.30 11.52
C LYS A 241 -10.14 40.11 10.16
N ASP A 242 -8.88 40.51 10.06
CA ASP A 242 -8.08 40.40 8.84
C ASP A 242 -7.89 38.93 8.43
N VAL A 243 -7.67 38.06 9.42
CA VAL A 243 -7.51 36.61 9.23
C VAL A 243 -8.80 36.02 8.64
N ASN A 244 -9.96 36.36 9.19
CA ASN A 244 -11.24 35.85 8.71
C ASN A 244 -11.57 36.34 7.30
N GLU A 245 -11.36 37.63 7.04
CA GLU A 245 -11.60 38.20 5.71
C GLU A 245 -10.67 37.60 4.64
N LEU A 246 -9.39 37.42 4.98
CA LEU A 246 -8.40 36.84 4.06
C LEU A 246 -8.63 35.35 3.85
N ALA A 247 -8.99 34.60 4.90
CA ALA A 247 -9.38 33.20 4.79
C ALA A 247 -10.56 33.04 3.83
N ALA A 248 -11.60 33.88 3.95
CA ALA A 248 -12.75 33.84 3.06
C ALA A 248 -12.36 34.17 1.60
N ARG A 249 -11.43 35.12 1.37
CA ARG A 249 -10.90 35.42 0.03
C ARG A 249 -10.12 34.24 -0.56
N ILE A 250 -9.23 33.64 0.21
CA ILE A 250 -8.43 32.49 -0.21
C ILE A 250 -9.32 31.27 -0.47
N ALA A 251 -10.31 31.01 0.39
CA ALA A 251 -11.27 29.92 0.21
C ALA A 251 -12.01 30.04 -1.12
N ARG A 252 -12.57 31.23 -1.41
CA ARG A 252 -13.25 31.50 -2.69
C ARG A 252 -12.31 31.31 -3.89
N ARG A 253 -11.07 31.82 -3.83
CA ARG A 253 -10.08 31.65 -4.91
C ARG A 253 -9.68 30.19 -5.10
N SER A 254 -9.64 29.43 -4.02
CA SER A 254 -9.25 28.00 -4.03
C SER A 254 -10.39 27.06 -4.38
N GLY A 255 -11.64 27.56 -4.48
CA GLY A 255 -12.82 26.74 -4.72
C GLY A 255 -13.27 25.92 -3.51
N ILE A 256 -12.90 26.33 -2.29
CA ILE A 256 -13.25 25.65 -1.04
C ILE A 256 -14.69 26.04 -0.67
N PRO A 257 -15.66 25.10 -0.70
CA PRO A 257 -17.05 25.41 -0.41
C PRO A 257 -17.29 25.59 1.10
N ASP A 258 -16.67 24.74 1.92
CA ASP A 258 -16.72 24.78 3.38
C ASP A 258 -15.29 24.75 3.94
N VAL A 259 -14.94 25.77 4.73
CA VAL A 259 -13.60 25.89 5.35
C VAL A 259 -13.43 25.04 6.60
N THR A 260 -14.52 24.47 7.12
CA THR A 260 -14.52 23.60 8.31
C THR A 260 -14.32 22.14 7.95
N ASP A 261 -14.55 21.77 6.70
CA ASP A 261 -14.43 20.41 6.18
C ASP A 261 -13.58 20.41 4.89
N ILE A 262 -12.30 20.76 5.04
CA ILE A 262 -11.36 20.76 3.92
C ILE A 262 -10.61 19.42 3.91
N PRO A 263 -10.65 18.66 2.80
CA PRO A 263 -9.89 17.42 2.67
C PRO A 263 -8.39 17.62 2.87
N VAL A 264 -7.74 16.59 3.40
CA VAL A 264 -6.28 16.54 3.48
C VAL A 264 -5.69 16.57 2.05
N GLY A 265 -4.63 17.35 1.86
CA GLY A 265 -3.97 17.51 0.57
C GLY A 265 -4.66 18.49 -0.38
N TYR A 266 -5.76 19.13 0.04
CA TYR A 266 -6.48 20.10 -0.78
C TYR A 266 -5.60 21.31 -1.14
N ARG A 267 -5.69 21.75 -2.40
CA ARG A 267 -4.88 22.85 -2.93
C ARG A 267 -5.45 24.19 -2.52
N VAL A 268 -4.67 24.96 -1.79
CA VAL A 268 -4.99 26.32 -1.36
C VAL A 268 -4.16 27.31 -2.16
N LYS A 269 -4.85 28.16 -2.93
CA LYS A 269 -4.24 29.22 -3.75
C LYS A 269 -4.09 30.50 -2.94
N ILE A 270 -2.86 30.84 -2.61
CA ILE A 270 -2.47 32.04 -1.85
C ILE A 270 -1.93 33.09 -2.83
N PRO A 271 -2.62 34.24 -3.01
CA PRO A 271 -2.14 35.29 -3.92
C PRO A 271 -0.80 35.88 -3.48
N PHE A 272 0.07 36.23 -4.44
CA PHE A 272 1.39 36.82 -4.15
C PHE A 272 1.29 38.14 -3.36
N ASP A 273 0.24 38.93 -3.57
CA ASP A 273 0.02 40.19 -2.86
C ASP A 273 -0.11 40.04 -1.34
N TYR A 274 -0.51 38.85 -0.89
CA TYR A 274 -0.66 38.56 0.53
C TYR A 274 0.47 37.70 1.08
N LEU A 275 1.34 37.16 0.23
CA LEU A 275 2.38 36.24 0.63
C LEU A 275 3.55 37.01 1.26
N GLN A 276 4.08 36.52 2.38
CA GLN A 276 5.30 37.09 2.97
C GLN A 276 6.49 36.91 2.00
N PRO A 277 7.45 37.85 1.97
CA PRO A 277 8.59 37.81 1.05
C PRO A 277 9.37 36.49 1.06
N GLU A 278 9.58 35.90 2.23
CA GLU A 278 10.29 34.63 2.43
C GLU A 278 9.66 33.43 1.66
N TYR A 279 8.36 33.50 1.37
CA TYR A 279 7.62 32.44 0.67
C TYR A 279 7.44 32.71 -0.82
N LEU A 280 7.84 33.89 -1.32
CA LEU A 280 7.80 34.19 -2.75
C LEU A 280 8.89 33.39 -3.50
N PRO A 281 8.76 33.20 -4.83
CA PRO A 281 9.81 32.57 -5.64
C PRO A 281 11.15 33.31 -5.49
N GLU A 282 12.27 32.59 -5.54
CA GLU A 282 13.63 33.15 -5.38
C GLU A 282 13.94 34.29 -6.38
N GLY A 283 13.32 34.28 -7.55
CA GLY A 283 13.47 35.34 -8.55
C GLY A 283 12.67 36.62 -8.27
N HIS A 284 11.72 36.60 -7.34
CA HIS A 284 10.73 37.67 -7.17
C HIS A 284 11.36 38.94 -6.54
N PRO A 285 11.09 40.16 -7.07
CA PRO A 285 11.69 41.41 -6.58
C PRO A 285 11.56 41.61 -5.06
N LYS A 286 10.34 41.47 -4.51
CA LYS A 286 10.08 41.59 -3.06
C LYS A 286 10.91 40.63 -2.20
N ARG A 287 11.29 39.45 -2.72
CA ARG A 287 12.11 38.48 -1.99
C ARG A 287 13.58 38.89 -2.00
N LYS A 288 14.08 39.34 -3.15
CA LYS A 288 15.45 39.86 -3.28
C LYS A 288 15.72 41.11 -2.45
N GLU A 289 14.70 41.91 -2.18
CA GLU A 289 14.82 43.07 -1.28
C GLU A 289 14.85 42.68 0.21
N TYR A 290 14.40 41.47 0.54
CA TYR A 290 14.33 40.95 1.91
C TYR A 290 15.58 40.14 2.30
N GLU A 291 16.17 39.40 1.35
CA GLU A 291 17.41 38.61 1.50
C GLU A 291 18.68 39.48 1.49
#